data_AF-A0A1Y5I713-F1
#
_entry.id   AF-A0A1Y5I713-F1
#
_cell.length_a   1.000
_cell.length_b   1.000
_cell.length_c   1.000
_cell.angle_alpha   90.00
_cell.angle_beta   90.00
_cell.angle_gamma   90.00
#
_symmetry.space_group_name_H-M   'P 1'
#
loop_
_entity.id
_entity.type
_entity.pdbx_description
1 polymer ?
#
loop_
_entity_poly.entity_id
_entity_poly.type
_entity_poly.pdbx_seq_one_letter_code
_entity_poly.pdbx_strand_id
1 'polypeptide(L)'
;MASEARAAPASRAYYFGNGCFWGRQHTFYEAERALGRTDDTITSVVGYAGGAVKQAEDKPVCYYYGAADTVYERLGHCEVVAVEARDERELRTLADAYFGSFQKIPGLGMQRVDPQDSGPGYRNCIALPGGMSSPMFKVIEEANVHNMKLVRGEGNSMKSDRKPTETDVINQVWIYDSDVLPFYPAEVYHQFHDGLGYKFPQEYTRGVKANALERGLIAPTGCPEMRERFKSGLLKRRLKELALADGARLVRKTAIAREVRAIKQELRLTKARGARSRVMRRHREIVEETREARTEAERARRRVEQIRSELEEERKDIQKAIESEREERQKSIQENEKKRAERKAVLEEELERKSAKRHKLVASLKDVIAQQGEARKVIVDAGGVN
;
A
#
# COMPACT_ATOMS: atom_id res chain seq x y z
N MET A 1 -18.27 -23.56 -39.13
CA MET A 1 -17.62 -22.67 -38.15
C MET A 1 -18.69 -22.28 -37.15
N ALA A 2 -18.69 -22.89 -35.97
CA ALA A 2 -19.59 -22.50 -34.89
C ALA A 2 -18.91 -21.37 -34.12
N SER A 3 -19.57 -20.22 -34.05
CA SER A 3 -19.20 -19.12 -33.16
C SER A 3 -19.32 -19.66 -31.73
N GLU A 4 -18.19 -19.75 -31.01
CA GLU A 4 -18.17 -19.99 -29.57
C GLU A 4 -18.81 -18.77 -28.91
N ALA A 5 -20.10 -18.89 -28.58
CA ALA A 5 -20.80 -17.91 -27.77
C ALA A 5 -20.14 -17.88 -26.40
N ARG A 6 -19.45 -16.78 -26.11
CA ARG A 6 -18.89 -16.47 -24.80
C ARG A 6 -20.07 -16.35 -23.84
N ALA A 7 -20.08 -17.15 -22.78
CA ALA A 7 -21.09 -17.03 -21.74
C ALA A 7 -21.04 -15.60 -21.17
N ALA A 8 -22.17 -14.87 -21.22
CA ALA A 8 -22.33 -13.64 -20.47
C ALA A 8 -22.04 -13.94 -18.98
N PRO A 9 -21.44 -13.01 -18.22
CA PRO A 9 -21.22 -13.25 -16.80
C PRO A 9 -22.58 -13.48 -16.13
N ALA A 10 -22.89 -14.73 -15.80
CA ALA A 10 -24.04 -15.05 -14.97
C ALA A 10 -23.90 -14.22 -13.69
N SER A 11 -24.96 -13.51 -13.29
CA SER A 11 -24.96 -12.69 -12.08
C SER A 11 -24.75 -13.60 -10.87
N ARG A 12 -23.49 -13.79 -10.47
CA ARG A 12 -23.14 -14.59 -9.31
C ARG A 12 -23.28 -13.74 -8.06
N ALA A 13 -24.49 -13.78 -7.51
CA ALA A 13 -24.94 -12.95 -6.41
C ALA A 13 -24.09 -13.06 -5.15
N TYR A 14 -23.59 -14.26 -4.82
CA TYR A 14 -22.81 -14.50 -3.62
C TYR A 14 -21.40 -14.94 -3.97
N TYR A 15 -20.40 -14.26 -3.41
CA TYR A 15 -19.01 -14.69 -3.52
C TYR A 15 -18.22 -14.40 -2.24
N PHE A 16 -17.24 -15.26 -1.98
CA PHE A 16 -16.45 -15.27 -0.75
C PHE A 16 -14.97 -15.34 -1.11
N GLY A 17 -14.15 -14.45 -0.55
CA GLY A 17 -12.71 -14.43 -0.76
C GLY A 17 -11.99 -14.40 0.57
N ASN A 18 -10.99 -15.26 0.75
CA ASN A 18 -10.08 -15.23 1.89
C ASN A 18 -8.85 -16.08 1.55
N GLY A 19 -7.95 -15.52 0.73
CA GLY A 19 -6.73 -16.21 0.29
C GLY A 19 -6.89 -16.98 -1.01
N CYS A 20 -5.97 -17.93 -1.24
CA CYS A 20 -5.95 -18.74 -2.46
C CYS A 20 -7.28 -19.47 -2.69
N PHE A 21 -7.93 -19.19 -3.81
CA PHE A 21 -9.25 -19.76 -4.10
C PHE A 21 -9.26 -21.28 -4.35
N TRP A 22 -8.10 -21.95 -4.53
CA TRP A 22 -8.04 -23.39 -4.81
C TRP A 22 -8.50 -24.20 -3.60
N GLY A 23 -7.96 -23.88 -2.43
CA GLY A 23 -8.39 -24.50 -1.18
C GLY A 23 -9.80 -24.07 -0.79
N ARG A 24 -10.18 -22.82 -1.08
CA ARG A 24 -11.51 -22.29 -0.74
C ARG A 24 -12.62 -22.90 -1.57
N GLN A 25 -12.39 -23.18 -2.86
CA GLN A 25 -13.41 -23.85 -3.68
C GLN A 25 -13.76 -25.21 -3.10
N HIS A 26 -12.78 -25.96 -2.63
CA HIS A 26 -13.04 -27.24 -1.96
C HIS A 26 -13.82 -27.05 -0.64
N THR A 27 -13.50 -26.01 0.14
CA THR A 27 -14.28 -25.68 1.35
C THR A 27 -15.76 -25.44 1.03
N PHE A 28 -16.06 -24.67 -0.02
CA PHE A 28 -17.45 -24.43 -0.43
C PHE A 28 -18.10 -25.65 -1.07
N TYR A 29 -17.35 -26.44 -1.85
CA TYR A 29 -17.82 -27.72 -2.37
C TYR A 29 -18.30 -28.64 -1.23
N GLU A 30 -17.52 -28.81 -0.17
CA GLU A 30 -17.93 -29.62 1.00
C GLU A 30 -19.17 -29.05 1.72
N ALA A 31 -19.25 -27.72 1.85
CA ALA A 31 -20.44 -27.06 2.40
C ALA A 31 -21.68 -27.31 1.54
N GLU A 32 -21.56 -27.25 0.22
CA GLU A 32 -22.62 -27.58 -0.72
C GLU A 32 -23.03 -29.06 -0.65
N ARG A 33 -22.07 -29.97 -0.50
CA ARG A 33 -22.35 -31.40 -0.26
C ARG A 33 -23.15 -31.60 1.04
N ALA A 34 -22.84 -30.86 2.10
CA ALA A 34 -23.58 -30.88 3.36
C ALA A 34 -25.02 -30.34 3.22
N LEU A 35 -25.27 -29.45 2.26
CA LEU A 35 -26.61 -29.02 1.87
C LEU A 35 -27.38 -30.06 1.03
N GLY A 36 -26.74 -31.19 0.71
CA GLY A 36 -27.31 -32.26 -0.12
C GLY A 36 -27.12 -32.05 -1.62
N ARG A 37 -26.28 -31.10 -2.05
CA ARG A 37 -25.94 -30.93 -3.47
C ARG A 37 -25.09 -32.11 -3.94
N THR A 38 -25.35 -32.52 -5.17
CA THR A 38 -24.66 -33.55 -5.94
C THR A 38 -23.75 -32.89 -6.98
N ASP A 39 -22.88 -33.65 -7.63
CA ASP A 39 -21.89 -33.10 -8.57
C ASP A 39 -22.53 -32.27 -9.70
N ASP A 40 -23.73 -32.66 -10.15
CA ASP A 40 -24.55 -31.98 -11.15
C ASP A 40 -25.29 -30.74 -10.63
N THR A 41 -25.35 -30.54 -9.31
CA THR A 41 -26.02 -29.41 -8.65
C THR A 41 -25.10 -28.54 -7.80
N ILE A 42 -23.79 -28.83 -7.73
CA ILE A 42 -22.76 -27.93 -7.19
C ILE A 42 -22.79 -26.58 -7.93
N THR A 43 -22.46 -25.48 -7.27
CA THR A 43 -22.51 -24.13 -7.85
C THR A 43 -21.21 -23.36 -7.63
N SER A 44 -20.31 -23.85 -6.77
CA SER A 44 -19.02 -23.22 -6.48
C SER A 44 -18.11 -23.10 -7.71
N VAL A 45 -17.73 -21.85 -8.02
CA VAL A 45 -16.81 -21.53 -9.12
C VAL A 45 -15.83 -20.47 -8.68
N VAL A 46 -14.54 -20.70 -8.94
CA VAL A 46 -13.49 -19.73 -8.63
C VAL A 46 -13.43 -18.61 -9.65
N GLY A 47 -13.06 -17.42 -9.20
CA GLY A 47 -12.95 -16.25 -10.05
C GLY A 47 -12.33 -15.05 -9.37
N TYR A 48 -12.53 -13.90 -9.99
CA TYR A 48 -11.97 -12.62 -9.60
C TYR A 48 -13.09 -11.60 -9.40
N ALA A 49 -13.11 -10.89 -8.27
CA ALA A 49 -14.14 -9.90 -7.97
C ALA A 49 -13.64 -8.81 -7.01
N GLY A 50 -14.51 -7.86 -6.65
CA GLY A 50 -14.23 -6.84 -5.62
C GLY A 50 -13.30 -5.70 -6.04
N GLY A 51 -12.95 -5.59 -7.32
CA GLY A 51 -12.10 -4.53 -7.86
C GLY A 51 -12.95 -3.40 -8.44
N ALA A 52 -12.46 -2.16 -8.35
CA ALA A 52 -13.16 -0.99 -8.90
C ALA A 52 -13.16 -0.94 -10.44
N VAL A 53 -12.22 -1.63 -11.08
CA VAL A 53 -12.11 -1.64 -12.55
C VAL A 53 -13.07 -2.68 -13.13
N LYS A 54 -14.10 -2.22 -13.83
CA LYS A 54 -14.98 -3.10 -14.61
C LYS A 54 -14.43 -3.22 -16.03
N GLN A 55 -14.20 -4.45 -16.48
CA GLN A 55 -13.80 -4.68 -17.87
C GLN A 55 -15.02 -4.64 -18.78
N ALA A 56 -14.80 -4.26 -20.04
CA ALA A 56 -15.79 -4.44 -21.10
C ALA A 56 -16.07 -5.93 -21.32
N GLU A 57 -17.25 -6.28 -21.81
CA GLU A 57 -17.70 -7.67 -21.99
C GLU A 57 -16.74 -8.52 -22.85
N ASP A 58 -16.10 -7.91 -23.84
CA ASP A 58 -15.14 -8.54 -24.74
C ASP A 58 -13.73 -8.69 -24.16
N LYS A 59 -13.46 -8.08 -23.00
CA LYS A 59 -12.13 -8.07 -22.38
C LYS A 59 -12.10 -8.91 -21.10
N PRO A 60 -11.34 -10.01 -21.07
CA PRO A 60 -11.37 -10.91 -19.94
C PRO A 60 -10.57 -10.38 -18.75
N VAL A 61 -10.87 -10.91 -17.56
CA VAL A 61 -10.04 -10.78 -16.35
C VAL A 61 -9.30 -12.10 -16.17
N CYS A 62 -7.97 -12.04 -16.19
CA CYS A 62 -7.10 -13.21 -16.27
C CYS A 62 -6.21 -13.34 -15.03
N TYR A 63 -5.72 -14.56 -14.83
CA TYR A 63 -4.59 -14.80 -13.96
C TYR A 63 -3.31 -14.16 -14.50
N TYR A 64 -2.20 -14.32 -13.79
CA TYR A 64 -0.89 -13.73 -14.12
C TYR A 64 -0.34 -14.08 -15.51
N TYR A 65 -0.97 -15.00 -16.24
CA TYR A 65 -0.59 -15.36 -17.62
C TYR A 65 -1.24 -14.48 -18.70
N GLY A 66 -2.25 -13.69 -18.36
CA GLY A 66 -2.92 -12.76 -19.27
C GLY A 66 -2.07 -11.55 -19.69
N ALA A 67 -2.64 -10.69 -20.53
CA ALA A 67 -2.07 -9.39 -20.80
C ALA A 67 -2.08 -8.54 -19.52
N ALA A 68 -1.12 -7.63 -19.36
CA ALA A 68 -0.94 -6.88 -18.10
C ALA A 68 -2.20 -6.10 -17.65
N ASP A 69 -2.99 -5.61 -18.61
CA ASP A 69 -4.24 -4.89 -18.42
C ASP A 69 -5.47 -5.80 -18.27
N THR A 70 -5.27 -7.12 -18.22
CA THR A 70 -6.27 -8.14 -17.89
C THR A 70 -5.99 -8.81 -16.55
N VAL A 71 -4.79 -8.65 -15.97
CA VAL A 71 -4.41 -9.33 -14.71
C VAL A 71 -5.28 -8.85 -13.57
N TYR A 72 -6.00 -9.80 -12.94
CA TYR A 72 -7.01 -9.53 -11.92
C TYR A 72 -6.52 -8.60 -10.80
N GLU A 73 -5.34 -8.87 -10.26
CA GLU A 73 -4.79 -8.10 -9.15
C GLU A 73 -4.50 -6.65 -9.54
N ARG A 74 -4.05 -6.41 -10.78
CA ARG A 74 -3.80 -5.06 -11.31
C ARG A 74 -5.09 -4.27 -11.55
N LEU A 75 -6.20 -4.98 -11.74
CA LEU A 75 -7.54 -4.41 -11.84
C LEU A 75 -8.19 -4.20 -10.47
N GLY A 76 -7.48 -4.58 -9.40
CA GLY A 76 -7.94 -4.49 -8.01
C GLY A 76 -8.79 -5.68 -7.57
N HIS A 77 -9.03 -6.67 -8.41
CA HIS A 77 -9.79 -7.85 -7.99
C HIS A 77 -9.01 -8.68 -6.98
N CYS A 78 -9.73 -9.46 -6.17
CA CYS A 78 -9.17 -10.56 -5.37
C CYS A 78 -9.69 -11.91 -5.86
N GLU A 79 -9.01 -12.96 -5.45
CA GLU A 79 -9.45 -14.34 -5.62
C GLU A 79 -10.67 -14.63 -4.74
N VAL A 80 -11.73 -15.14 -5.36
CA VAL A 80 -13.00 -15.45 -4.71
C VAL A 80 -13.59 -16.76 -5.23
N VAL A 81 -14.48 -17.34 -4.43
CA VAL A 81 -15.37 -18.44 -4.82
C VAL A 81 -16.78 -17.89 -4.85
N ALA A 82 -17.42 -17.97 -6.01
CA ALA A 82 -18.83 -17.66 -6.16
C ALA A 82 -19.69 -18.90 -6.00
N VAL A 83 -20.84 -18.76 -5.35
CA VAL A 83 -21.78 -19.83 -5.00
C VAL A 83 -23.22 -19.33 -5.15
N GLU A 84 -24.18 -20.25 -5.25
CA GLU A 84 -25.60 -19.92 -5.14
C GLU A 84 -26.12 -20.23 -3.75
N ALA A 85 -26.96 -19.34 -3.22
CA ALA A 85 -27.72 -19.53 -1.99
C ALA A 85 -29.18 -19.15 -2.26
N ARG A 86 -30.10 -20.10 -2.06
CA ARG A 86 -31.53 -19.92 -2.35
C ARG A 86 -32.30 -19.27 -1.20
N ASP A 87 -31.85 -19.50 0.03
CA ASP A 87 -32.47 -19.04 1.25
C ASP A 87 -31.43 -18.76 2.35
N GLU A 88 -31.90 -18.25 3.50
CA GLU A 88 -31.04 -17.94 4.64
C GLU A 88 -30.29 -19.17 5.20
N ARG A 89 -30.86 -20.38 5.10
CA ARG A 89 -30.24 -21.60 5.62
C ARG A 89 -29.05 -22.01 4.75
N GLU A 90 -29.20 -21.95 3.43
CA GLU A 90 -28.09 -22.20 2.52
C GLU A 90 -27.00 -21.15 2.68
N LEU A 91 -27.38 -19.87 2.73
CA LEU A 91 -26.41 -18.79 2.93
C LEU A 91 -25.66 -18.93 4.26
N ARG A 92 -26.35 -19.29 5.34
CA ARG A 92 -25.74 -19.57 6.65
C ARG A 92 -24.71 -20.69 6.55
N THR A 93 -25.06 -21.80 5.91
CA THR A 93 -24.15 -22.95 5.77
C THR A 93 -22.87 -22.56 5.03
N LEU A 94 -22.99 -21.73 3.99
CA LEU A 94 -21.85 -21.22 3.23
C LEU A 94 -21.04 -20.19 4.04
N ALA A 95 -21.70 -19.31 4.79
CA ALA A 95 -21.05 -18.34 5.67
C ALA A 95 -20.31 -19.01 6.84
N ASP A 96 -20.88 -20.05 7.43
CA ASP A 96 -20.24 -20.86 8.48
C ASP A 96 -18.96 -21.52 7.94
N ALA A 97 -18.99 -22.05 6.71
CA ALA A 97 -17.81 -22.59 6.05
C ALA A 97 -16.74 -21.52 5.81
N TYR A 98 -17.14 -20.30 5.45
CA TYR A 98 -16.24 -19.16 5.30
C TYR A 98 -15.58 -18.77 6.64
N PHE A 99 -16.36 -18.49 7.68
CA PHE A 99 -15.83 -18.05 8.97
C PHE A 99 -15.06 -19.16 9.70
N GLY A 100 -15.46 -20.42 9.54
CA GLY A 100 -14.75 -21.59 10.05
C GLY A 100 -13.38 -21.83 9.39
N SER A 101 -13.06 -21.10 8.33
CA SER A 101 -11.78 -21.22 7.62
C SER A 101 -10.71 -20.21 8.06
N PHE A 102 -10.96 -19.54 9.19
CA PHE A 102 -10.02 -18.65 9.89
C PHE A 102 -9.50 -19.31 11.18
N GLN A 103 -8.33 -18.86 11.62
CA GLN A 103 -7.71 -19.23 12.89
C GLN A 103 -7.46 -18.00 13.76
N LYS A 104 -7.60 -18.17 15.07
CA LYS A 104 -7.37 -17.09 16.03
C LYS A 104 -5.87 -16.92 16.28
N ILE A 105 -5.37 -15.71 16.06
CA ILE A 105 -4.02 -15.30 16.41
C ILE A 105 -4.06 -14.47 17.70
N PRO A 106 -3.35 -14.90 18.76
CA PRO A 106 -3.30 -14.18 20.04
C PRO A 106 -2.91 -12.71 19.83
N GLY A 107 -3.72 -11.79 20.36
CA GLY A 107 -3.49 -10.35 20.28
C GLY A 107 -3.78 -9.67 18.93
N LEU A 108 -4.05 -10.42 17.86
CA LEU A 108 -4.30 -9.86 16.52
C LEU A 108 -5.72 -10.13 15.98
N GLY A 109 -6.41 -11.17 16.48
CA GLY A 109 -7.75 -11.55 16.04
C GLY A 109 -7.71 -12.68 15.02
N MET A 110 -8.64 -12.70 14.05
CA MET A 110 -8.73 -13.79 13.07
C MET A 110 -7.81 -13.57 11.86
N GLN A 111 -7.01 -14.57 11.55
CA GLN A 111 -6.21 -14.67 10.33
C GLN A 111 -6.61 -15.92 9.55
N ARG A 112 -6.35 -15.93 8.25
CA ARG A 112 -6.51 -17.13 7.43
C ARG A 112 -5.53 -18.23 7.87
N VAL A 113 -5.90 -19.48 7.60
CA VAL A 113 -5.05 -20.66 7.88
C VAL A 113 -3.79 -20.69 7.01
N ASP A 114 -3.87 -20.20 5.78
CA ASP A 114 -2.72 -20.06 4.87
C ASP A 114 -2.36 -18.58 4.68
N PRO A 115 -1.35 -18.06 5.41
CA PRO A 115 -0.94 -16.67 5.32
C PRO A 115 0.10 -16.42 4.20
N GLN A 116 0.55 -17.44 3.46
CA GLN A 116 1.63 -17.27 2.47
C GLN A 116 1.21 -16.35 1.32
N ASP A 117 -0.03 -16.51 0.86
CA ASP A 117 -0.67 -15.58 -0.07
C ASP A 117 -1.27 -14.39 0.69
N SER A 118 -0.63 -13.24 0.50
CA SER A 118 -0.94 -11.99 1.19
C SER A 118 -0.98 -10.81 0.22
N GLY A 119 -1.69 -9.75 0.61
CA GLY A 119 -1.87 -8.56 -0.20
C GLY A 119 -3.28 -8.41 -0.78
N PRO A 120 -3.52 -7.35 -1.55
CA PRO A 120 -4.87 -6.99 -2.00
C PRO A 120 -5.54 -8.10 -2.81
N GLY A 121 -4.79 -8.87 -3.62
CA GLY A 121 -5.33 -10.00 -4.39
C GLY A 121 -5.92 -11.15 -3.55
N TYR A 122 -5.62 -11.19 -2.24
CA TYR A 122 -5.96 -12.30 -1.35
C TYR A 122 -6.78 -11.87 -0.12
N ARG A 123 -7.28 -10.63 -0.12
CA ARG A 123 -8.02 -10.03 1.00
C ARG A 123 -9.31 -10.78 1.33
N ASN A 124 -9.74 -10.63 2.58
CA ASN A 124 -10.98 -11.22 3.08
C ASN A 124 -12.18 -10.40 2.59
N CYS A 125 -13.13 -11.01 1.91
CA CYS A 125 -14.34 -10.35 1.45
C CYS A 125 -15.54 -11.30 1.32
N ILE A 126 -16.74 -10.74 1.43
CA ILE A 126 -18.01 -11.39 1.14
C ILE A 126 -18.80 -10.42 0.26
N ALA A 127 -19.53 -10.95 -0.73
CA ALA A 127 -20.49 -10.19 -1.48
C ALA A 127 -21.85 -10.83 -1.49
N LEU A 128 -22.85 -9.97 -1.59
CA LEU A 128 -24.26 -10.27 -1.63
C LEU A 128 -24.99 -9.11 -2.33
N PRO A 129 -26.15 -9.33 -2.95
CA PRO A 129 -26.89 -8.27 -3.63
C PRO A 129 -27.25 -7.14 -2.66
N GLY A 130 -26.93 -5.89 -2.99
CA GLY A 130 -27.09 -4.73 -2.10
C GLY A 130 -26.05 -4.59 -0.99
N GLY A 131 -25.06 -5.48 -0.91
CA GLY A 131 -23.98 -5.45 0.08
C GLY A 131 -24.48 -5.42 1.52
N MET A 132 -23.99 -4.47 2.33
CA MET A 132 -24.45 -4.31 3.72
C MET A 132 -25.92 -3.89 3.86
N SER A 133 -26.55 -3.42 2.77
CA SER A 133 -27.98 -3.07 2.76
C SER A 133 -28.86 -4.26 2.35
N SER A 134 -28.27 -5.41 2.06
CA SER A 134 -29.00 -6.63 1.72
C SER A 134 -29.85 -7.13 2.89
N PRO A 135 -31.09 -7.59 2.66
CA PRO A 135 -31.86 -8.32 3.68
C PRO A 135 -31.11 -9.55 4.20
N MET A 136 -30.30 -10.18 3.35
CA MET A 136 -29.49 -11.36 3.67
C MET A 136 -28.22 -11.02 4.48
N PHE A 137 -27.88 -9.74 4.65
CA PHE A 137 -26.67 -9.33 5.39
C PHE A 137 -26.70 -9.79 6.85
N LYS A 138 -27.90 -9.83 7.46
CA LYS A 138 -28.08 -10.32 8.83
C LYS A 138 -27.57 -11.75 9.02
N VAL A 139 -27.71 -12.61 8.01
CA VAL A 139 -27.18 -13.99 8.04
C VAL A 139 -25.65 -13.99 8.15
N ILE A 140 -24.98 -13.06 7.46
CA ILE A 140 -23.52 -12.89 7.52
C ILE A 140 -23.10 -12.37 8.89
N GLU A 141 -23.83 -11.40 9.46
CA GLU A 141 -23.55 -10.89 10.80
C GLU A 141 -23.67 -11.99 11.87
N GLU A 142 -24.71 -12.80 11.80
CA GLU A 142 -24.94 -13.90 12.74
C GLU A 142 -23.94 -15.05 12.58
N ALA A 143 -23.45 -15.31 11.35
CA ALA A 143 -22.41 -16.30 11.10
C ALA A 143 -21.00 -15.82 11.51
N ASN A 144 -20.79 -14.51 11.68
CA ASN A 144 -19.53 -13.91 12.12
C ASN A 144 -19.29 -14.09 13.63
N VAL A 145 -19.26 -15.33 14.09
CA VAL A 145 -19.05 -15.73 15.50
C VAL A 145 -17.70 -15.29 16.06
N HIS A 146 -16.78 -14.85 15.20
CA HIS A 146 -15.45 -14.41 15.57
C HIS A 146 -15.34 -12.91 15.83
N ASN A 147 -16.43 -12.14 15.70
CA ASN A 147 -16.43 -10.68 15.84
C ASN A 147 -15.39 -10.01 14.92
N MET A 148 -15.21 -10.53 13.70
CA MET A 148 -14.39 -9.85 12.70
C MET A 148 -15.06 -8.54 12.30
N LYS A 149 -14.27 -7.50 12.01
CA LYS A 149 -14.80 -6.22 11.57
C LYS A 149 -15.37 -6.35 10.16
N LEU A 150 -16.69 -6.20 10.01
CA LEU A 150 -17.34 -6.15 8.70
C LEU A 150 -17.33 -4.70 8.20
N VAL A 151 -16.74 -4.45 7.02
CA VAL A 151 -16.54 -3.09 6.49
C VAL A 151 -17.09 -3.02 5.08
N ARG A 152 -17.89 -2.00 4.77
CA ARG A 152 -18.36 -1.73 3.40
C ARG A 152 -17.16 -1.58 2.46
N GLY A 153 -17.14 -2.37 1.39
CA GLY A 153 -16.20 -2.22 0.29
C GLY A 153 -16.87 -1.53 -0.90
N GLU A 154 -16.12 -0.66 -1.57
CA GLU A 154 -16.54 0.08 -2.77
C GLU A 154 -15.83 -0.44 -4.04
N GLY A 155 -14.87 -1.34 -3.86
CA GLY A 155 -14.04 -1.89 -4.91
C GLY A 155 -12.62 -1.39 -4.77
N ASN A 156 -11.66 -2.31 -4.73
CA ASN A 156 -10.25 -1.95 -4.59
C ASN A 156 -9.74 -1.22 -5.85
N SER A 157 -9.00 -0.13 -5.64
CA SER A 157 -8.37 0.68 -6.68
C SER A 157 -6.84 0.57 -6.60
N MET A 158 -6.22 0.12 -7.69
CA MET A 158 -4.76 -0.11 -7.81
C MET A 158 -4.02 1.02 -8.56
N LYS A 159 -4.41 2.28 -8.32
CA LYS A 159 -3.77 3.44 -8.99
C LYS A 159 -2.29 3.50 -8.63
N SER A 160 -1.44 3.66 -9.65
CA SER A 160 0.03 3.55 -9.55
C SER A 160 0.70 4.52 -8.56
N ASP A 161 0.02 5.60 -8.19
CA ASP A 161 0.51 6.63 -7.27
C ASP A 161 0.01 6.48 -5.83
N ARG A 162 -0.83 5.47 -5.54
CA ARG A 162 -1.48 5.30 -4.23
C ARG A 162 -1.42 3.85 -3.77
N LYS A 163 -1.46 3.66 -2.45
CA LYS A 163 -1.66 2.33 -1.85
C LYS A 163 -3.04 1.79 -2.27
N PRO A 164 -3.20 0.46 -2.36
CA PRO A 164 -4.51 -0.16 -2.55
C PRO A 164 -5.52 0.37 -1.54
N THR A 165 -6.72 0.71 -2.01
CA THR A 165 -7.78 1.25 -1.14
C THR A 165 -8.37 0.18 -0.22
N GLU A 166 -8.33 -1.07 -0.68
CA GLU A 166 -8.80 -2.23 0.08
C GLU A 166 -7.75 -3.33 -0.01
N THR A 167 -7.17 -3.68 1.14
CA THR A 167 -6.13 -4.69 1.23
C THR A 167 -6.53 -5.81 2.18
N ASP A 168 -5.68 -6.82 2.23
CA ASP A 168 -5.75 -7.85 3.23
C ASP A 168 -5.43 -7.30 4.63
N VAL A 169 -6.45 -7.25 5.48
CA VAL A 169 -6.38 -6.73 6.84
C VAL A 169 -6.80 -7.84 7.81
N ILE A 170 -5.98 -8.10 8.82
CA ILE A 170 -6.26 -9.08 9.87
C ILE A 170 -7.55 -8.70 10.60
N ASN A 171 -8.37 -9.70 10.93
CA ASN A 171 -9.62 -9.53 11.67
C ASN A 171 -10.65 -8.60 11.00
N GLN A 172 -10.58 -8.43 9.69
CA GLN A 172 -11.53 -7.63 8.90
C GLN A 172 -12.02 -8.40 7.68
N VAL A 173 -13.27 -8.15 7.28
CA VAL A 173 -13.90 -8.66 6.05
C VAL A 173 -14.54 -7.50 5.30
N TRP A 174 -14.20 -7.34 4.03
CA TRP A 174 -14.86 -6.38 3.14
C TRP A 174 -16.21 -6.92 2.66
N ILE A 175 -17.27 -6.13 2.79
CA ILE A 175 -18.62 -6.48 2.35
C ILE A 175 -18.94 -5.70 1.08
N TYR A 176 -19.07 -6.43 -0.02
CA TYR A 176 -19.32 -5.89 -1.35
C TYR A 176 -20.77 -6.02 -1.77
N ASP A 177 -21.22 -5.04 -2.54
CA ASP A 177 -22.46 -5.12 -3.31
C ASP A 177 -22.18 -5.80 -4.65
N SER A 178 -22.70 -7.02 -4.82
CA SER A 178 -22.52 -7.79 -6.07
C SER A 178 -23.38 -7.29 -7.23
N ASP A 179 -24.39 -6.44 -6.99
CA ASP A 179 -25.13 -5.76 -8.05
C ASP A 179 -24.26 -4.66 -8.71
N VAL A 180 -23.25 -4.18 -7.97
CA VAL A 180 -22.32 -3.15 -8.43
C VAL A 180 -20.99 -3.74 -8.87
N LEU A 181 -20.41 -4.68 -8.12
CA LEU A 181 -19.08 -5.22 -8.36
C LEU A 181 -19.17 -6.60 -9.03
N PRO A 182 -18.85 -6.69 -10.34
CA PRO A 182 -19.03 -7.92 -11.09
C PRO A 182 -18.04 -9.01 -10.67
N PHE A 183 -18.47 -10.25 -10.83
CA PHE A 183 -17.65 -11.45 -10.74
C PHE A 183 -17.17 -11.88 -12.13
N TYR A 184 -15.89 -12.25 -12.25
CA TYR A 184 -15.30 -12.80 -13.47
C TYR A 184 -14.82 -14.24 -13.21
N PRO A 185 -15.37 -15.26 -13.91
CA PRO A 185 -14.88 -16.63 -13.77
C PRO A 185 -13.39 -16.74 -14.10
N ALA A 186 -12.63 -17.49 -13.29
CA ALA A 186 -11.24 -17.81 -13.58
C ALA A 186 -11.14 -18.93 -14.63
N GLU A 187 -9.95 -19.07 -15.22
CA GLU A 187 -9.62 -20.08 -16.23
C GLU A 187 -9.98 -21.50 -15.82
N VAL A 188 -10.29 -22.36 -16.80
CA VAL A 188 -10.72 -23.75 -16.54
C VAL A 188 -9.66 -24.51 -15.76
N TYR A 189 -8.36 -24.22 -15.95
CA TYR A 189 -7.32 -24.89 -15.18
C TYR A 189 -7.36 -24.58 -13.66
N HIS A 190 -7.90 -23.45 -13.23
CA HIS A 190 -8.06 -23.12 -11.80
C HIS A 190 -9.27 -23.79 -11.15
N GLN A 191 -10.27 -24.18 -11.95
CA GLN A 191 -11.50 -24.78 -11.46
C GLN A 191 -11.26 -26.20 -10.93
N PHE A 192 -11.77 -26.49 -9.74
CA PHE A 192 -11.67 -27.77 -9.03
C PHE A 192 -10.22 -28.27 -8.97
N HIS A 193 -9.31 -27.38 -8.56
CA HIS A 193 -7.87 -27.65 -8.50
C HIS A 193 -7.44 -28.14 -7.12
N ASP A 194 -6.30 -28.85 -7.06
CA ASP A 194 -5.62 -29.19 -5.81
C ASP A 194 -5.29 -27.93 -4.99
N GLY A 195 -5.28 -28.06 -3.66
CA GLY A 195 -4.84 -27.00 -2.77
C GLY A 195 -3.33 -26.74 -2.86
N LEU A 196 -2.88 -25.61 -2.32
CA LEU A 196 -1.46 -25.31 -2.20
C LEU A 196 -0.78 -26.29 -1.24
N GLY A 197 -0.02 -27.24 -1.79
CA GLY A 197 0.76 -28.22 -1.01
C GLY A 197 0.00 -29.47 -0.58
N TYR A 198 -1.26 -29.67 -1.01
CA TYR A 198 -2.04 -30.87 -0.70
C TYR A 198 -2.97 -31.25 -1.85
N LYS A 199 -3.24 -32.56 -1.98
CA LYS A 199 -4.06 -33.12 -3.07
C LYS A 199 -5.48 -33.41 -2.59
N PHE A 200 -6.45 -33.12 -3.45
CA PHE A 200 -7.83 -33.51 -3.25
C PHE A 200 -8.17 -34.81 -3.99
N PRO A 201 -9.30 -35.47 -3.65
CA PRO A 201 -9.73 -36.68 -4.34
C PRO A 201 -9.95 -36.48 -5.85
N GLN A 202 -9.84 -37.56 -6.64
CA GLN A 202 -10.02 -37.49 -8.09
C GLN A 202 -11.47 -37.21 -8.47
N GLU A 203 -12.41 -37.63 -7.62
CA GLU A 203 -13.83 -37.33 -7.75
C GLU A 203 -14.05 -35.81 -7.82
N TYR A 204 -13.39 -35.03 -6.96
CA TYR A 204 -13.41 -33.57 -7.01
C TYR A 204 -12.62 -33.01 -8.21
N THR A 205 -11.33 -33.34 -8.31
CA THR A 205 -10.42 -32.67 -9.28
C THR A 205 -10.68 -33.04 -10.74
N ARG A 206 -11.35 -34.17 -10.99
CA ARG A 206 -11.68 -34.66 -12.34
C ARG A 206 -13.17 -34.87 -12.55
N GLY A 207 -13.86 -35.53 -11.63
CA GLY A 207 -15.28 -35.87 -11.76
C GLY A 207 -16.16 -34.62 -11.78
N VAL A 208 -16.18 -33.87 -10.67
CA VAL A 208 -16.94 -32.62 -10.54
C VAL A 208 -16.54 -31.62 -11.63
N LYS A 209 -15.23 -31.52 -11.93
CA LYS A 209 -14.73 -30.66 -13.02
C LYS A 209 -15.29 -31.03 -14.39
N ALA A 210 -15.32 -32.32 -14.73
CA ALA A 210 -15.85 -32.79 -16.01
C ALA A 210 -17.35 -32.52 -16.10
N ASN A 211 -18.10 -32.79 -15.02
CA ASN A 211 -19.52 -32.47 -14.96
C ASN A 211 -19.79 -30.98 -15.12
N ALA A 212 -19.04 -30.12 -14.41
CA ALA A 212 -19.16 -28.67 -14.48
C ALA A 212 -18.88 -28.12 -15.90
N LEU A 213 -17.95 -28.73 -16.64
CA LEU A 213 -17.72 -28.42 -18.06
C LEU A 213 -18.88 -28.87 -18.94
N GLU A 214 -19.36 -30.10 -18.75
CA GLU A 214 -20.44 -30.69 -19.56
C GLU A 214 -21.74 -29.89 -19.48
N ARG A 215 -22.11 -29.42 -18.28
CA ARG A 215 -23.31 -28.60 -18.07
C ARG A 215 -23.08 -27.09 -18.21
N GLY A 216 -21.87 -26.66 -18.57
CA GLY A 216 -21.56 -25.25 -18.82
C GLY A 216 -21.47 -24.36 -17.58
N LEU A 217 -21.32 -24.92 -16.37
CA LEU A 217 -21.03 -24.13 -15.16
C LEU A 217 -19.68 -23.40 -15.28
N ILE A 218 -18.70 -24.06 -15.91
CA ILE A 218 -17.38 -23.51 -16.21
C ILE A 218 -17.10 -23.65 -17.72
N ALA A 219 -16.41 -22.67 -18.28
CA ALA A 219 -16.09 -22.61 -19.71
C ALA A 219 -14.80 -21.81 -19.94
N PRO A 220 -14.15 -21.93 -21.11
CA PRO A 220 -13.04 -21.07 -21.49
C PRO A 220 -13.42 -19.58 -21.39
N THR A 221 -12.54 -18.79 -20.79
CA THR A 221 -12.82 -17.38 -20.44
C THR A 221 -12.24 -16.38 -21.45
N GLY A 222 -11.46 -16.86 -22.42
CA GLY A 222 -10.63 -16.03 -23.30
C GLY A 222 -9.24 -15.73 -22.73
N CYS A 223 -8.95 -16.14 -21.49
CA CYS A 223 -7.63 -16.07 -20.90
C CYS A 223 -6.75 -17.28 -21.25
N PRO A 224 -5.41 -17.16 -21.18
CA PRO A 224 -4.51 -18.27 -21.46
C PRO A 224 -4.64 -19.44 -20.47
N GLU A 225 -4.99 -20.63 -20.98
CA GLU A 225 -5.03 -21.85 -20.19
C GLU A 225 -3.62 -22.43 -19.96
N MET A 226 -3.33 -22.94 -18.75
CA MET A 226 -2.06 -23.63 -18.46
C MET A 226 -1.79 -24.79 -19.44
N ARG A 227 -2.86 -25.41 -19.98
CA ARG A 227 -2.78 -26.48 -20.99
C ARG A 227 -2.12 -26.05 -22.30
N GLU A 228 -2.03 -24.78 -22.67
CA GLU A 228 -1.28 -24.37 -23.86
C GLU A 228 0.22 -24.69 -23.76
N ARG A 229 0.78 -24.65 -22.54
CA ARG A 229 2.16 -25.14 -22.27
C ARG A 229 2.24 -26.66 -22.36
N PHE A 230 1.24 -27.40 -21.87
CA PHE A 230 1.15 -28.85 -22.01
C PHE A 230 0.97 -29.32 -23.46
N LYS A 231 0.15 -28.61 -24.26
CA LYS A 231 -0.04 -28.85 -25.70
C LYS A 231 1.31 -28.77 -26.42
N SER A 232 2.16 -27.79 -26.08
CA SER A 232 3.53 -27.72 -26.60
C SER A 232 4.40 -28.92 -26.20
N GLY A 233 4.20 -29.48 -25.01
CA GLY A 233 4.87 -30.69 -24.54
C GLY A 233 4.40 -31.96 -25.26
N LEU A 234 3.08 -32.11 -25.43
CA LEU A 234 2.43 -33.18 -26.20
C LEU A 234 2.87 -33.16 -27.67
N LEU A 235 2.90 -31.98 -28.29
CA LEU A 235 3.38 -31.80 -29.66
C LEU A 235 4.86 -32.19 -29.81
N LYS A 236 5.72 -31.86 -28.83
CA LYS A 236 7.12 -32.31 -28.81
C LYS A 236 7.26 -33.83 -28.63
N ARG A 237 6.43 -34.43 -27.78
CA ARG A 237 6.39 -35.89 -27.57
C ARG A 237 5.93 -36.62 -28.84
N ARG A 238 4.86 -36.15 -29.49
CA ARG A 238 4.38 -36.66 -30.78
C ARG A 238 5.44 -36.54 -31.87
N LEU A 239 6.23 -35.46 -31.88
CA LEU A 239 7.36 -35.31 -32.80
C LEU A 239 8.42 -36.41 -32.60
N LYS A 240 8.69 -36.80 -31.35
CA LYS A 240 9.64 -37.86 -30.99
C LYS A 240 9.12 -39.24 -31.39
N GLU A 241 7.82 -39.49 -31.19
CA GLU A 241 7.15 -40.73 -31.61
C GLU A 241 7.14 -40.89 -33.13
N LEU A 242 6.84 -39.82 -33.88
CA LEU A 242 6.88 -39.83 -35.35
C LEU A 242 8.29 -40.06 -35.89
N ALA A 243 9.33 -39.53 -35.23
CA ALA A 243 10.72 -39.76 -35.62
C ALA A 243 11.15 -41.23 -35.42
N LEU A 244 10.68 -41.87 -34.35
CA LEU A 244 10.92 -43.30 -34.09
C LEU A 244 10.18 -44.19 -35.11
N ALA A 245 8.93 -43.85 -35.45
CA ALA A 245 8.13 -44.59 -36.42
C ALA A 245 8.66 -44.48 -37.87
N ASP A 246 9.23 -43.33 -38.26
CA ASP A 246 9.86 -43.13 -39.56
C ASP A 246 11.16 -43.94 -39.71
N GLY A 247 11.98 -43.99 -38.64
CA GLY A 247 13.21 -44.81 -38.58
C GLY A 247 12.95 -46.31 -38.70
N ALA A 248 11.79 -46.78 -38.22
CA ALA A 248 11.36 -48.17 -38.31
C ALA A 248 10.61 -48.52 -39.61
N ARG A 249 10.44 -47.57 -40.56
CA ARG A 249 9.67 -47.73 -41.82
C ARG A 249 8.22 -48.24 -41.63
N LEU A 250 7.59 -47.96 -40.49
CA LEU A 250 6.27 -48.50 -40.13
C LEU A 250 5.08 -47.81 -40.83
N VAL A 251 5.26 -46.64 -41.47
CA VAL A 251 4.18 -45.85 -42.09
C VAL A 251 4.66 -45.19 -43.40
N ARG A 252 3.75 -44.85 -44.32
CA ARG A 252 4.08 -44.13 -45.57
C ARG A 252 4.74 -42.78 -45.27
N LYS A 253 5.97 -42.59 -45.78
CA LYS A 253 6.82 -41.38 -45.61
C LYS A 253 6.09 -40.05 -45.84
N THR A 254 5.13 -40.01 -46.76
CA THR A 254 4.40 -38.79 -47.13
C THR A 254 3.41 -38.33 -46.06
N ALA A 255 2.81 -39.24 -45.29
CA ALA A 255 1.88 -38.91 -44.21
C ALA A 255 2.61 -38.36 -42.99
N ILE A 256 3.70 -39.04 -42.57
CA ILE A 256 4.59 -38.57 -41.49
C ILE A 256 5.15 -37.18 -41.83
N ALA A 257 5.61 -36.97 -43.06
CA ALA A 257 6.19 -35.70 -43.47
C ALA A 257 5.20 -34.52 -43.41
N ARG A 258 3.89 -34.74 -43.61
CA ARG A 258 2.86 -33.70 -43.48
C ARG A 258 2.57 -33.40 -42.01
N GLU A 259 2.41 -34.44 -41.18
CA GLU A 259 2.13 -34.30 -39.75
C GLU A 259 3.29 -33.61 -39.01
N VAL A 260 4.53 -33.99 -39.30
CA VAL A 260 5.74 -33.35 -38.75
C VAL A 260 5.82 -31.87 -39.14
N ARG A 261 5.44 -31.50 -40.38
CA ARG A 261 5.42 -30.09 -40.81
C ARG A 261 4.37 -29.29 -40.04
N ALA A 262 3.15 -29.81 -39.91
CA ALA A 262 2.08 -29.15 -39.17
C ALA A 262 2.44 -28.94 -37.69
N ILE A 263 2.99 -29.97 -37.02
CA ILE A 263 3.40 -29.87 -35.61
C ILE A 263 4.56 -28.88 -35.44
N LYS A 264 5.55 -28.88 -36.33
CA LYS A 264 6.66 -27.91 -36.29
C LYS A 264 6.18 -26.47 -36.51
N GLN A 265 5.18 -26.26 -37.36
CA GLN A 265 4.58 -24.95 -37.60
C GLN A 265 3.84 -24.45 -36.35
N GLU A 266 3.02 -25.28 -35.73
CA GLU A 266 2.29 -24.96 -34.49
C GLU A 266 3.28 -24.59 -33.36
N LEU A 267 4.32 -25.40 -33.15
CA LEU A 267 5.37 -25.11 -32.15
C LEU A 267 6.13 -23.80 -32.43
N ARG A 268 6.38 -23.48 -33.71
CA ARG A 268 7.01 -22.20 -34.12
C ARG A 268 6.11 -21.02 -33.80
N LEU A 269 4.80 -21.12 -34.09
CA LEU A 269 3.83 -20.07 -33.80
C LEU A 269 3.70 -19.84 -32.29
N THR A 270 3.61 -20.90 -31.48
CA THR A 270 3.60 -20.80 -30.02
C THR A 270 4.87 -20.16 -29.47
N LYS A 271 6.05 -20.56 -29.99
CA LYS A 271 7.34 -19.97 -29.58
C LYS A 271 7.44 -18.49 -29.97
N ALA A 272 6.96 -18.12 -31.16
CA ALA A 272 6.95 -16.74 -31.64
C ALA A 272 6.01 -15.85 -30.81
N ARG A 273 4.81 -16.32 -30.47
CA ARG A 273 3.87 -15.62 -29.57
C ARG A 273 4.50 -15.38 -28.19
N GLY A 274 5.11 -16.42 -27.60
CA GLY A 274 5.79 -16.30 -26.30
C GLY A 274 7.02 -15.37 -26.34
N ALA A 275 7.79 -15.37 -27.43
CA ALA A 275 8.93 -14.47 -27.59
C ALA A 275 8.49 -13.01 -27.75
N ARG A 276 7.47 -12.74 -28.58
CA ARG A 276 6.88 -11.40 -28.73
C ARG A 276 6.33 -10.88 -27.41
N SER A 277 5.60 -11.70 -26.66
CA SER A 277 5.09 -11.36 -25.34
C SER A 277 6.22 -10.96 -24.36
N ARG A 278 7.32 -11.73 -24.31
CA ARG A 278 8.48 -11.40 -23.45
C ARG A 278 9.19 -10.10 -23.84
N VAL A 279 9.39 -9.87 -25.14
CA VAL A 279 10.04 -8.64 -25.64
C VAL A 279 9.17 -7.42 -25.37
N MET A 280 7.85 -7.52 -25.63
CA MET A 280 6.90 -6.46 -25.31
C MET A 280 6.82 -6.20 -23.80
N ARG A 281 6.89 -7.23 -22.97
CA ARG A 281 6.97 -7.11 -21.50
C ARG A 281 8.20 -6.32 -21.08
N ARG A 282 9.39 -6.72 -21.54
CA ARG A 282 10.64 -6.04 -21.17
C ARG A 282 10.70 -4.61 -21.70
N HIS A 283 10.19 -4.37 -22.91
CA HIS A 283 10.10 -3.02 -23.45
C HIS A 283 9.19 -2.13 -22.59
N ARG A 284 8.03 -2.66 -22.17
CA ARG A 284 7.10 -1.93 -21.31
C ARG A 284 7.61 -1.73 -19.88
N GLU A 285 8.26 -2.72 -19.28
CA GLU A 285 8.95 -2.60 -17.97
C GLU A 285 9.98 -1.48 -18.01
N ILE A 286 10.84 -1.45 -19.02
CA ILE A 286 11.85 -0.39 -19.20
C ILE A 286 11.18 0.98 -19.41
N VAL A 287 10.08 1.05 -20.16
CA VAL A 287 9.35 2.32 -20.38
C VAL A 287 8.74 2.84 -19.08
N GLU A 288 8.13 1.99 -18.26
CA GLU A 288 7.57 2.41 -16.96
C GLU A 288 8.68 2.76 -15.96
N GLU A 289 9.73 1.95 -15.83
CA GLU A 289 10.90 2.29 -14.98
C GLU A 289 11.51 3.65 -15.38
N THR A 290 11.60 3.91 -16.69
CA THR A 290 12.07 5.20 -17.20
C THR A 290 11.11 6.35 -16.86
N ARG A 291 9.80 6.08 -16.90
CA ARG A 291 8.77 7.07 -16.56
C ARG A 291 8.78 7.39 -15.07
N GLU A 292 8.86 6.37 -14.22
CA GLU A 292 8.96 6.49 -12.76
C GLU A 292 10.23 7.26 -12.38
N ALA A 293 11.39 6.87 -12.91
CA ALA A 293 12.66 7.57 -12.67
C ALA A 293 12.61 9.04 -13.07
N ARG A 294 11.93 9.39 -14.18
CA ARG A 294 11.72 10.79 -14.58
C ARG A 294 10.85 11.54 -13.57
N THR A 295 9.75 10.93 -13.13
CA THR A 295 8.85 11.58 -12.15
C THR A 295 9.51 11.75 -10.79
N GLU A 296 10.31 10.78 -10.34
CA GLU A 296 11.07 10.87 -9.10
C GLU A 296 12.15 11.95 -9.18
N ALA A 297 12.87 12.02 -10.29
CA ALA A 297 13.85 13.08 -10.54
C ALA A 297 13.21 14.49 -10.52
N GLU A 298 12.00 14.63 -11.07
CA GLU A 298 11.27 15.91 -11.04
C GLU A 298 10.82 16.28 -9.62
N ARG A 299 10.32 15.32 -8.84
CA ARG A 299 9.96 15.53 -7.42
C ARG A 299 11.18 15.91 -6.58
N ALA A 300 12.32 15.24 -6.80
CA ALA A 300 13.57 15.55 -6.12
C ALA A 300 14.04 16.98 -6.42
N ARG A 301 13.93 17.41 -7.69
CA ARG A 301 14.25 18.80 -8.09
C ARG A 301 13.37 19.82 -7.38
N ARG A 302 12.04 19.60 -7.36
CA ARG A 302 11.11 20.50 -6.65
C ARG A 302 11.39 20.57 -5.15
N ARG A 303 11.76 19.44 -4.53
CA ARG A 303 12.10 19.40 -3.10
C ARG A 303 13.40 20.15 -2.80
N VAL A 304 14.41 20.04 -3.66
CA VAL A 304 15.65 20.82 -3.54
C VAL A 304 15.37 22.32 -3.66
N GLU A 305 14.51 22.72 -4.60
CA GLU A 305 14.11 24.12 -4.78
C GLU A 305 13.35 24.66 -3.57
N GLN A 306 12.43 23.88 -3.01
CA GLN A 306 11.71 24.23 -1.79
C GLN A 306 12.66 24.40 -0.60
N ILE A 307 13.56 23.43 -0.36
CA ILE A 307 14.54 23.52 0.74
C ILE A 307 15.45 24.73 0.57
N ARG A 308 15.85 25.07 -0.66
CA ARG A 308 16.64 26.27 -0.92
C ARG A 308 15.88 27.54 -0.54
N SER A 309 14.60 27.63 -0.87
CA SER A 309 13.75 28.76 -0.49
C SER A 309 13.58 28.86 1.02
N GLU A 310 13.34 27.74 1.71
CA GLU A 310 13.21 27.69 3.17
C GLU A 310 14.50 28.14 3.86
N LEU A 311 15.66 27.64 3.42
CA LEU A 311 16.96 28.05 3.94
C LEU A 311 17.29 29.52 3.67
N GLU A 312 16.80 30.09 2.56
CA GLU A 312 17.01 31.51 2.26
C GLU A 312 16.19 32.41 3.20
N GLU A 313 14.94 32.03 3.48
CA GLU A 313 14.09 32.75 4.44
C GLU A 313 14.63 32.62 5.87
N GLU A 314 15.04 31.42 6.31
CA GLU A 314 15.67 31.22 7.62
C GLU A 314 16.96 32.06 7.75
N ARG A 315 17.77 32.16 6.69
CA ARG A 315 18.96 33.02 6.69
C ARG A 315 18.60 34.50 6.86
N LYS A 316 17.54 34.98 6.20
CA LYS A 316 17.06 36.36 6.35
C LYS A 316 16.58 36.62 7.77
N ASP A 317 15.88 35.67 8.38
CA ASP A 317 15.37 35.82 9.75
C ASP A 317 16.50 35.80 10.78
N ILE A 318 17.48 34.91 10.64
CA ILE A 318 18.68 34.91 11.48
C ILE A 318 19.43 36.24 11.36
N GLN A 319 19.60 36.76 10.14
CA GLN A 319 20.28 38.03 9.91
C GLN A 319 19.55 39.20 10.61
N LYS A 320 18.22 39.27 10.48
CA LYS A 320 17.40 40.27 11.17
C LYS A 320 17.51 40.16 12.69
N ALA A 321 17.50 38.94 13.23
CA ALA A 321 17.63 38.71 14.67
C ALA A 321 18.99 39.19 15.20
N ILE A 322 20.08 38.90 14.48
CA ILE A 322 21.44 39.37 14.82
C ILE A 322 21.51 40.90 14.78
N GLU A 323 20.90 41.54 13.78
CA GLU A 323 20.85 43.00 13.67
C GLU A 323 20.08 43.63 14.84
N SER A 324 18.91 43.10 15.18
CA SER A 324 18.11 43.56 16.32
C SER A 324 18.87 43.43 17.63
N GLU A 325 19.54 42.29 17.88
CA GLU A 325 20.32 42.06 19.11
C GLU A 325 21.52 43.03 19.20
N ARG A 326 22.19 43.30 18.07
CA ARG A 326 23.28 44.28 18.01
C ARG A 326 22.80 45.69 18.34
N GLU A 327 21.65 46.10 17.79
CA GLU A 327 21.07 47.42 18.08
C GLU A 327 20.68 47.56 19.55
N GLU A 328 20.04 46.55 20.14
CA GLU A 328 19.69 46.54 21.56
C GLU A 328 20.93 46.62 22.45
N ARG A 329 21.95 45.82 22.14
CA ARG A 329 23.22 45.84 22.87
C ARG A 329 23.91 47.20 22.77
N GLN A 330 23.89 47.83 21.60
CA GLN A 330 24.46 49.16 21.40
C GLN A 330 23.71 50.23 22.18
N LYS A 331 22.37 50.20 22.20
CA LYS A 331 21.55 51.09 23.04
C LYS A 331 21.87 50.92 24.53
N SER A 332 22.00 49.68 24.99
CA SER A 332 22.37 49.36 26.38
C SER A 332 23.75 49.90 26.77
N ILE A 333 24.74 49.75 25.87
CA ILE A 333 26.09 50.31 26.10
C ILE A 333 26.03 51.84 26.20
N GLN A 334 25.35 52.51 25.27
CA GLN A 334 25.21 53.97 25.27
C GLN A 334 24.51 54.49 26.54
N GLU A 335 23.46 53.81 26.99
CA GLU A 335 22.76 54.19 28.22
C GLU A 335 23.65 54.01 29.46
N ASN A 336 24.43 52.94 29.52
CA ASN A 336 25.38 52.69 30.60
C ASN A 336 26.52 53.71 30.61
N GLU A 337 27.04 54.09 29.45
CA GLU A 337 28.05 55.16 29.31
C GLU A 337 27.50 56.50 29.78
N LYS A 338 26.27 56.85 29.39
CA LYS A 338 25.59 58.05 29.84
C LYS A 338 25.45 58.08 31.38
N LYS A 339 24.96 56.98 31.97
CA LYS A 339 24.84 56.86 33.44
C LYS A 339 26.19 56.96 34.14
N ARG A 340 27.26 56.40 33.56
CA ARG A 340 28.62 56.52 34.09
C ARG A 340 29.14 57.96 34.01
N ALA A 341 28.92 58.65 32.90
CA ALA A 341 29.30 60.04 32.72
C ALA A 341 28.57 60.96 33.72
N GLU A 342 27.26 60.77 33.90
CA GLU A 342 26.46 61.51 34.89
C GLU A 342 27.00 61.29 36.32
N ARG A 343 27.28 60.04 36.72
CA ARG A 343 27.87 59.74 38.02
C ARG A 343 29.25 60.36 38.22
N LYS A 344 30.09 60.35 37.18
CA LYS A 344 31.41 60.98 37.20
C LYS A 344 31.31 62.49 37.40
N ALA A 345 30.41 63.15 36.67
CA ALA A 345 30.18 64.59 36.80
C ALA A 345 29.72 64.97 38.22
N VAL A 346 28.80 64.21 38.82
CA VAL A 346 28.36 64.43 40.20
C VAL A 346 29.52 64.30 41.20
N LEU A 347 30.37 63.29 41.03
CA LEU A 347 31.53 63.09 41.90
C LEU A 347 32.59 64.18 41.73
N GLU A 348 32.82 64.64 40.49
CA GLU A 348 33.74 65.75 40.20
C GLU A 348 33.23 67.05 40.85
N GLU A 349 31.94 67.36 40.72
CA GLU A 349 31.34 68.52 41.38
C GLU A 349 31.44 68.43 42.92
N GLU A 350 31.21 67.25 43.50
CA GLU A 350 31.36 67.05 44.94
C GLU A 350 32.82 67.20 45.40
N LEU A 351 33.77 66.69 44.61
CA LEU A 351 35.20 66.83 44.86
C LEU A 351 35.64 68.30 44.82
N GLU A 352 35.17 69.07 43.84
CA GLU A 352 35.44 70.51 43.73
C GLU A 352 34.86 71.27 44.93
N ARG A 353 33.61 70.98 45.32
CA ARG A 353 32.99 71.58 46.52
C ARG A 353 33.80 71.27 47.79
N LYS A 354 34.24 70.03 47.98
CA LYS A 354 35.07 69.62 49.13
C LYS A 354 36.46 70.28 49.08
N SER A 355 37.07 70.36 47.91
CA SER A 355 38.36 71.03 47.70
C SER A 355 38.26 72.53 48.03
N ALA A 356 37.23 73.22 47.54
CA ALA A 356 36.99 74.63 47.86
C ALA A 356 36.76 74.85 49.36
N LYS A 357 35.99 73.97 50.02
CA LYS A 357 35.79 73.99 51.48
C LYS A 357 37.11 73.79 52.24
N ARG A 358 37.94 72.83 51.81
CA ARG A 358 39.27 72.59 52.38
C ARG A 358 40.17 73.82 52.24
N HIS A 359 40.22 74.45 51.07
CA HIS A 359 41.02 75.66 50.85
C HIS A 359 40.58 76.80 51.78
N LYS A 360 39.27 77.02 51.95
CA LYS A 360 38.73 78.01 52.90
C LYS A 360 39.13 77.70 54.34
N LEU A 361 39.03 76.44 54.78
CA LEU A 361 39.42 76.02 56.12
C LEU A 361 40.93 76.21 56.36
N VAL A 362 41.77 75.86 55.39
CA VAL A 362 43.23 76.04 55.48
C VAL A 362 43.59 77.53 55.55
N ALA A 363 42.95 78.39 54.76
CA ALA A 363 43.14 79.83 54.83
C ALA A 363 42.76 80.36 56.22
N SER A 364 41.57 80.00 56.72
CA SER A 364 41.12 80.39 58.06
C SER A 364 42.07 79.90 59.17
N LEU A 365 42.60 78.68 59.04
CA LEU A 365 43.58 78.16 60.00
C LEU A 365 44.88 78.96 59.98
N LYS A 366 45.36 79.37 58.80
CA LYS A 366 46.55 80.24 58.68
C LYS A 366 46.32 81.59 59.36
N ASP A 367 45.14 82.18 59.19
CA ASP A 367 44.79 83.45 59.85
C ASP A 367 44.77 83.28 61.38
N VAL A 368 44.19 82.20 61.90
CA VAL A 368 44.20 81.89 63.34
C VAL A 368 45.62 81.68 63.86
N ILE A 369 46.48 80.97 63.12
CA ILE A 369 47.89 80.80 63.51
C ILE A 369 48.63 82.15 63.52
N ALA A 370 48.38 83.02 62.54
CA ALA A 370 48.95 84.37 62.51
C ALA A 370 48.50 85.21 63.72
N GLN A 371 47.20 85.21 64.03
CA GLN A 371 46.64 85.86 65.20
C GLN A 371 47.22 85.30 66.51
N GLN A 372 47.41 83.98 66.62
CA GLN A 372 48.08 83.37 67.77
C GLN A 372 49.56 83.80 67.87
N GLY A 373 50.25 83.95 66.74
CA GLY A 373 51.61 84.48 66.68
C GLY A 373 51.70 85.93 67.16
N GLU A 374 50.75 86.78 66.74
CA GLU A 374 50.62 88.16 67.23
C GLU A 374 50.27 88.20 68.72
N ALA A 375 49.29 87.41 69.17
CA ALA A 375 48.94 87.31 70.58
C ALA A 375 50.10 86.80 71.44
N ARG A 376 50.90 85.84 70.95
CA ARG A 376 52.13 85.41 71.62
C ARG A 376 53.16 86.53 71.69
N LYS A 377 53.35 87.33 70.64
CA LYS A 377 54.21 88.51 70.69
C LYS A 377 53.72 89.50 71.74
N VAL A 378 52.42 89.80 71.76
CA VAL A 378 51.82 90.68 72.78
C VAL A 378 52.01 90.13 74.20
N ILE A 379 51.86 88.82 74.41
CA ILE A 379 52.09 88.18 75.73
C ILE A 379 53.57 88.20 76.12
N VAL A 380 54.49 88.00 75.17
CA VAL A 380 55.94 88.08 75.42
C VAL A 380 56.37 89.54 75.67
N ASP A 381 55.80 90.50 74.95
CA ASP A 381 56.02 91.94 75.14
C ASP A 381 55.38 92.45 76.45
N ALA A 382 54.27 91.83 76.90
CA ALA A 382 53.64 92.08 78.21
C ALA A 382 54.26 91.25 79.35
N GLY A 383 55.08 90.26 79.03
CA GLY A 383 55.77 89.35 79.96
C GLY A 383 57.27 89.62 80.11
N GLY A 384 57.78 90.69 79.50
CA GLY A 384 59.07 91.27 79.86
C GLY A 384 58.94 92.08 81.14
N VAL A 385 59.71 91.69 82.17
CA VAL A 385 59.60 92.05 83.61
C VAL A 385 58.50 91.22 84.29
N ASN A 386 58.76 90.08 84.93
CA ASN A 386 59.89 89.65 85.77
C ASN A 386 60.17 88.16 85.62
#